data_AF-A0A971UKC4-F1
#
_entry.id   AF-A0A971UKC4-F1
#
_cell.length_a   1.000
_cell.length_b   1.000
_cell.length_c   1.000
_cell.angle_alpha   90.00
_cell.angle_beta   90.00
_cell.angle_gamma   90.00
#
_symmetry.space_group_name_H-M   'P 1'
#
loop_
_entity.id
_entity.type
_entity.pdbx_description
1 polymer ?
#
loop_
_entity_poly.entity_id
_entity_poly.type
_entity_poly.pdbx_seq_one_letter_code
_entity_poly.pdbx_strand_id
1 'polypeptide(L)'
;MAGTWCGKRWAAVVLGVTLAWVGGCSVSVQNHRSVVVGGSPAACRLELTGLTRAADGGPISGSWAARGKWEKLWGDDPVTIQAVLPAAGGLPERVLSRIVTADSFDGTLPRRSAAPDKPNSFSLARGAGVLRFDADPDGKPWKGPFRLELDPAYAAEAASLVSGELTPEHWMAFVVDDVRIEDLRQFRDAGVILTADDALRAIHAGLTPDYMAALRDAGYSFTLNELIDMKSQGVSADYAVGMKRAGYDFTAKELVHLKWQGVTTSYATGMKEAGYHLAAEDLVNLKWQGVSTSYAAGMSTAGYSFTPKDLIDLKWQGVPTSYAAGMREAGYGFAPRELIDLKWQGVSTSYAAGMKQAGYDFTPKDLIALKWQGVTTSYVAALSSPDGAKLSAREIIELRQTGVSPETIRKIRGQK
;
A
#
# COMPACT_ATOMS: atom_id res chain seq x y z
N MET A 1 -8.57 43.36 29.45
CA MET A 1 -8.55 42.02 30.07
C MET A 1 -7.95 41.06 29.06
N ALA A 2 -6.95 40.30 29.52
CA ALA A 2 -6.19 39.29 28.77
C ALA A 2 -7.09 38.24 28.08
N GLY A 3 -6.69 37.50 27.04
CA GLY A 3 -5.35 37.32 26.52
C GLY A 3 -5.30 36.46 25.23
N THR A 4 -4.10 36.52 24.64
CA THR A 4 -3.36 35.46 23.93
C THR A 4 -3.78 35.00 22.53
N TRP A 5 -3.08 35.59 21.56
CA TRP A 5 -2.66 35.00 20.28
C TRP A 5 -1.80 33.74 20.47
N CYS A 6 -1.97 32.73 19.60
CA CYS A 6 -0.89 31.80 19.25
C CYS A 6 -0.94 31.44 17.75
N GLY A 7 0.22 31.49 17.10
CA GLY A 7 0.39 31.72 15.67
C GLY A 7 0.23 30.52 14.74
N LYS A 8 -0.23 30.81 13.52
CA LYS A 8 -0.26 29.92 12.36
C LYS A 8 1.14 29.86 11.72
N ARG A 9 1.80 28.70 11.73
CA ARG A 9 2.88 28.37 10.78
C ARG A 9 2.30 27.44 9.72
N TRP A 10 2.42 27.87 8.47
CA TRP A 10 2.00 27.14 7.28
C TRP A 10 3.11 26.17 6.87
N ALA A 11 2.74 24.92 6.60
CA ALA A 11 3.49 24.02 5.74
C ALA A 11 2.54 23.58 4.63
N ALA A 12 2.80 24.08 3.42
CA ALA A 12 2.04 23.71 2.24
C ALA A 12 2.44 22.30 1.81
N VAL A 13 1.47 21.37 1.86
CA VAL A 13 1.49 20.15 1.06
C VAL A 13 0.34 20.30 0.07
N VAL A 14 0.68 20.45 -1.19
CA VAL A 14 -0.29 20.52 -2.29
C VAL A 14 -0.77 19.09 -2.56
N LEU A 15 -1.90 18.74 -1.95
CA LEU A 15 -2.77 17.67 -2.42
C LEU A 15 -4.18 18.27 -2.47
N GLY A 16 -4.73 18.39 -3.67
CA GLY A 16 -6.08 18.89 -3.91
C GLY A 16 -7.11 17.92 -3.35
N VAL A 17 -7.49 18.10 -2.10
CA VAL A 17 -8.72 17.57 -1.51
C VAL A 17 -9.28 18.68 -0.62
N THR A 18 -10.54 19.04 -0.86
CA THR A 18 -11.31 20.03 -0.12
C THR A 18 -11.27 19.73 1.38
N LEU A 19 -10.76 20.67 2.17
CA LEU A 19 -10.69 20.59 3.63
C LEU A 19 -12.09 20.63 4.25
N ALA A 20 -12.57 19.50 4.75
CA ALA A 20 -13.57 19.43 5.81
C ALA A 20 -12.86 19.08 7.12
N TRP A 21 -13.20 19.80 8.18
CA TRP A 21 -12.62 19.69 9.51
C TRP A 21 -12.92 18.30 10.11
N VAL A 22 -11.90 17.51 10.46
CA VAL A 22 -12.04 16.19 11.10
C VAL A 22 -11.36 16.21 12.46
N GLY A 23 -12.16 16.22 13.53
CA GLY A 23 -11.73 15.76 14.85
C GLY A 23 -11.91 14.25 14.91
N GLY A 24 -10.80 13.50 14.95
CA GLY A 24 -10.77 12.05 15.14
C GLY A 24 -10.80 11.25 13.83
N CYS A 25 -9.65 11.08 13.19
CA CYS A 25 -9.50 10.27 11.97
C CYS A 25 -9.47 8.75 12.27
N SER A 26 -10.15 7.97 11.43
CA SER A 26 -9.59 6.72 10.91
C SER A 26 -9.85 6.66 9.39
N VAL A 27 -8.88 6.14 8.64
CA VAL A 27 -8.91 6.01 7.18
C VAL A 27 -9.54 4.66 6.83
N SER A 28 -10.54 4.68 5.94
CA SER A 28 -11.23 3.49 5.42
C SER A 28 -10.64 3.08 4.07
N VAL A 29 -10.33 1.79 3.92
CA VAL A 29 -10.14 1.14 2.61
C VAL A 29 -11.40 0.31 2.32
N GLN A 30 -12.03 0.57 1.17
CA GLN A 30 -13.28 -0.04 0.75
C GLN A 30 -13.13 -1.53 0.44
N ASN A 31 -13.98 -2.35 1.05
CA ASN A 31 -14.62 -3.49 0.39
C ASN A 31 -16.09 -3.52 0.81
N HIS A 32 -16.97 -3.79 -0.17
CA HIS A 32 -18.40 -3.45 -0.21
C HIS A 32 -19.35 -4.11 0.83
N ARG A 33 -18.88 -4.57 2.00
CA ARG A 33 -19.77 -5.17 3.02
C ARG A 33 -19.49 -4.84 4.49
N SER A 34 -18.55 -3.95 4.80
CA SER A 34 -18.37 -3.52 6.19
C SER A 34 -18.00 -2.04 6.28
N VAL A 35 -18.96 -1.23 6.73
CA VAL A 35 -18.69 0.14 7.18
C VAL A 35 -18.38 0.07 8.66
N VAL A 36 -17.10 0.10 9.03
CA VAL A 36 -16.70 0.40 10.41
C VAL A 36 -16.62 1.93 10.52
N VAL A 37 -17.70 2.56 11.00
CA VAL A 37 -17.64 3.95 11.45
C VAL A 37 -16.99 3.96 12.82
N GLY A 38 -15.68 4.21 12.86
CA GLY A 38 -14.97 4.48 14.10
C GLY A 38 -15.38 5.84 14.66
N GLY A 39 -16.08 5.83 15.80
CA GLY A 39 -16.27 7.01 16.64
C GLY A 39 -17.72 7.37 16.93
N SER A 40 -18.39 6.66 17.85
CA SER A 40 -19.40 7.29 18.69
C SER A 40 -19.62 6.52 20.00
N PRO A 41 -19.41 7.13 21.18
CA PRO A 41 -19.73 6.54 22.49
C PRO A 41 -21.23 6.38 22.79
N ALA A 42 -22.08 6.16 21.78
CA ALA A 42 -23.53 5.95 21.95
C ALA A 42 -24.21 5.17 20.81
N ALA A 43 -23.51 4.26 20.11
CA ALA A 43 -24.13 3.43 19.07
C ALA A 43 -25.15 2.45 19.68
N CYS A 44 -26.35 2.36 19.08
CA CYS A 44 -27.39 1.41 19.49
C CYS A 44 -26.86 -0.01 19.31
N ARG A 45 -26.91 -0.80 20.38
CA ARG A 45 -26.33 -2.15 20.43
C ARG A 45 -27.32 -3.16 20.95
N LEU A 46 -27.42 -4.31 20.28
CA LEU A 46 -28.09 -5.51 20.76
C LEU A 46 -27.03 -6.49 21.27
N GLU A 47 -27.02 -6.75 22.57
CA GLU A 47 -26.14 -7.73 23.22
C GLU A 47 -26.88 -9.07 23.32
N LEU A 48 -26.36 -10.12 22.69
CA LEU A 48 -26.88 -11.49 22.73
C LEU A 48 -25.98 -12.31 23.65
N THR A 49 -26.59 -13.05 24.57
CA THR A 49 -25.89 -13.86 25.58
C THR A 49 -26.55 -15.23 25.72
N GLY A 50 -25.80 -16.21 26.22
CA GLY A 50 -26.32 -17.56 26.47
C GLY A 50 -26.69 -18.31 25.19
N LEU A 51 -25.91 -18.13 24.11
CA LEU A 51 -26.13 -18.78 22.82
C LEU A 51 -26.08 -20.31 22.98
N THR A 52 -27.22 -20.96 22.83
CA THR A 52 -27.36 -22.41 22.98
C THR A 52 -28.23 -22.98 21.86
N ARG A 53 -27.95 -24.22 21.44
CA ARG A 53 -28.78 -24.94 20.46
C ARG A 53 -29.46 -26.12 21.14
N ALA A 54 -30.74 -26.29 20.88
CA ALA A 54 -31.50 -27.41 21.43
C ALA A 54 -30.97 -28.75 20.88
N ALA A 55 -30.97 -29.78 21.74
CA ALA A 55 -30.40 -31.10 21.43
C ALA A 55 -31.13 -31.86 20.31
N ASP A 56 -32.39 -31.49 20.05
CA ASP A 56 -33.23 -31.99 18.96
C ASP A 56 -32.96 -31.30 17.61
N GLY A 57 -31.94 -30.43 17.54
CA GLY A 57 -31.66 -29.61 16.37
C GLY A 57 -32.58 -28.39 16.25
N GLY A 58 -33.37 -28.09 17.28
CA GLY A 58 -34.25 -26.93 17.38
C GLY A 58 -33.52 -25.58 17.32
N PRO A 59 -34.26 -24.46 17.48
CA PRO A 59 -33.73 -23.13 17.25
C PRO A 59 -32.55 -22.82 18.18
N ILE A 60 -31.63 -22.01 17.68
CA ILE A 60 -30.58 -21.44 18.51
C ILE A 60 -31.21 -20.33 19.34
N SER A 61 -30.99 -20.31 20.65
CA SER A 61 -31.67 -19.38 21.55
C SER A 61 -30.74 -18.79 22.60
N GLY A 62 -31.22 -17.73 23.25
CA GLY A 62 -30.51 -17.05 24.33
C GLY A 62 -31.28 -15.81 24.77
N SER A 63 -30.58 -14.88 25.42
CA SER A 63 -31.14 -13.61 25.88
C SER A 63 -30.54 -12.43 25.14
N TRP A 64 -31.36 -11.45 24.77
CA TRP A 64 -30.93 -10.19 24.19
C TRP A 64 -31.18 -9.02 25.14
N ALA A 65 -30.34 -7.99 25.03
CA ALA A 65 -30.56 -6.70 25.68
C ALA A 65 -30.11 -5.54 24.78
N ALA A 66 -30.88 -4.47 24.77
CA ALA A 66 -30.53 -3.24 24.05
C ALA A 66 -29.68 -2.31 24.96
N ARG A 67 -28.62 -1.72 24.39
CA ARG A 67 -27.74 -0.70 25.00
C ARG A 67 -27.59 0.49 24.08
N GLY A 68 -27.35 1.67 24.65
CA GLY A 68 -27.19 2.92 23.89
C GLY A 68 -28.48 3.72 23.77
N LYS A 69 -28.47 4.73 22.90
CA LYS A 69 -29.55 5.74 22.78
C LYS A 69 -30.57 5.37 21.70
N TRP A 70 -31.33 4.31 21.97
CA TRP A 70 -32.31 3.76 21.03
C TRP A 70 -33.43 4.74 20.67
N GLU A 71 -33.74 5.69 21.54
CA GLU A 71 -34.70 6.76 21.30
C GLU A 71 -34.33 7.69 20.14
N LYS A 72 -33.06 7.67 19.70
CA LYS A 72 -32.54 8.52 18.61
C LYS A 72 -32.32 7.79 17.30
N LEU A 73 -32.50 6.47 17.25
CA LEU A 73 -32.26 5.66 16.06
C LEU A 73 -33.23 6.08 14.94
N TRP A 74 -32.80 6.22 13.70
CA TRP A 74 -33.64 6.58 12.55
C TRP A 74 -33.22 5.85 11.29
N GLY A 75 -34.15 5.68 10.32
CA GLY A 75 -33.84 5.20 8.96
C GLY A 75 -32.84 4.02 8.88
N ASP A 76 -31.72 4.29 8.23
CA ASP A 76 -30.57 3.43 7.97
C ASP A 76 -29.47 3.54 9.04
N ASP A 77 -29.77 4.11 10.21
CA ASP A 77 -28.80 4.27 11.29
C ASP A 77 -28.17 2.93 11.67
N PRO A 78 -26.86 2.93 12.00
CA PRO A 78 -26.13 1.72 12.34
C PRO A 78 -26.58 1.16 13.69
N VAL A 79 -26.91 -0.13 13.70
CA VAL A 79 -27.17 -0.95 14.88
C VAL A 79 -26.08 -2.00 15.01
N THR A 80 -25.43 -2.06 16.18
CA THR A 80 -24.42 -3.09 16.45
C THR A 80 -25.06 -4.33 17.06
N ILE A 81 -24.94 -5.49 16.43
CA ILE A 81 -25.24 -6.78 17.05
C ILE A 81 -23.95 -7.31 17.67
N GLN A 82 -23.97 -7.60 18.97
CA GLN A 82 -22.88 -8.23 19.71
C GLN A 82 -23.33 -9.56 20.30
N ALA A 83 -22.89 -10.67 19.73
CA ALA A 83 -23.11 -11.98 20.31
C ALA A 83 -21.91 -12.39 21.16
N VAL A 84 -22.17 -12.61 22.45
CA VAL A 84 -21.19 -13.12 23.41
C VAL A 84 -21.15 -14.64 23.28
N LEU A 85 -20.00 -15.14 22.87
CA LEU A 85 -19.74 -16.54 22.57
C LEU A 85 -19.00 -17.18 23.75
N PRO A 86 -19.51 -18.29 24.31
CA PRO A 86 -18.95 -18.89 25.50
C PRO A 86 -17.49 -19.33 25.28
N ALA A 87 -16.72 -19.33 26.35
CA ALA A 87 -15.37 -19.88 26.32
C ALA A 87 -15.40 -21.36 25.88
N ALA A 88 -14.64 -21.70 24.84
CA ALA A 88 -14.53 -23.05 24.30
C ALA A 88 -13.07 -23.44 24.13
N GLY A 89 -12.73 -24.68 24.50
CA GLY A 89 -11.39 -25.25 24.26
C GLY A 89 -10.22 -24.50 24.92
N GLY A 90 -10.45 -23.83 26.06
CA GLY A 90 -9.41 -23.06 26.76
C GLY A 90 -9.17 -21.65 26.20
N LEU A 91 -9.95 -21.20 25.22
CA LEU A 91 -9.95 -19.83 24.74
C LEU A 91 -10.86 -18.94 25.61
N PRO A 92 -10.53 -17.64 25.77
CA PRO A 92 -11.39 -16.70 26.47
C PRO A 92 -12.73 -16.53 25.73
N GLU A 93 -13.71 -15.94 26.44
CA GLU A 93 -14.97 -15.49 25.85
C GLU A 93 -14.70 -14.60 24.61
N ARG A 94 -15.42 -14.86 23.53
CA ARG A 94 -15.28 -14.14 22.26
C ARG A 94 -16.53 -13.31 22.02
N VAL A 95 -16.40 -12.20 21.32
CA VAL A 95 -17.54 -11.36 20.92
C VAL A 95 -17.59 -11.28 19.41
N LEU A 96 -18.64 -11.82 18.81
CA LEU A 96 -19.01 -11.51 17.44
C LEU A 96 -19.68 -10.14 17.46
N SER A 97 -19.07 -9.14 16.81
CA SER A 97 -19.60 -7.78 16.73
C SER A 97 -19.77 -7.39 15.28
N ARG A 98 -20.97 -6.94 14.92
CA ARG A 98 -21.35 -6.60 13.55
C ARG A 98 -22.27 -5.40 13.51
N ILE A 99 -22.17 -4.64 12.42
CA ILE A 99 -23.01 -3.46 12.18
C ILE A 99 -24.01 -3.85 11.10
N VAL A 100 -25.28 -3.71 11.41
CA VAL A 100 -26.41 -3.79 10.48
C VAL A 100 -27.14 -2.45 10.48
N THR A 101 -28.03 -2.22 9.52
CA THR A 101 -28.85 -1.02 9.48
C THR A 101 -30.19 -1.25 10.16
N ALA A 102 -30.75 -0.22 10.79
CA ALA A 102 -32.02 -0.32 11.51
C ALA A 102 -33.21 -0.70 10.60
N ASP A 103 -33.20 -0.29 9.34
CA ASP A 103 -34.20 -0.66 8.34
C ASP A 103 -34.17 -2.14 7.92
N SER A 104 -33.09 -2.85 8.26
CA SER A 104 -32.94 -4.26 7.92
C SER A 104 -33.67 -5.22 8.86
N PHE A 105 -34.30 -4.67 9.91
CA PHE A 105 -35.15 -5.39 10.86
C PHE A 105 -36.63 -5.23 10.51
N ASP A 106 -37.36 -6.33 10.63
CA ASP A 106 -38.82 -6.35 10.57
C ASP A 106 -39.39 -6.11 11.97
N GLY A 107 -40.53 -5.41 12.05
CA GLY A 107 -41.27 -5.21 13.30
C GLY A 107 -40.93 -3.93 14.06
N THR A 108 -41.16 -3.94 15.38
CA THR A 108 -41.08 -2.73 16.22
C THR A 108 -39.77 -2.72 16.98
N LEU A 109 -38.78 -1.99 16.44
CA LEU A 109 -37.53 -1.72 17.14
C LEU A 109 -37.77 -0.91 18.43
N PRO A 110 -36.86 -1.00 19.43
CA PRO A 110 -36.98 -0.31 20.72
C PRO A 110 -37.29 1.20 20.67
N ARG A 111 -37.00 1.90 19.57
CA ARG A 111 -37.36 3.33 19.40
C ARG A 111 -38.87 3.57 19.26
N ARG A 112 -39.59 2.61 18.67
CA ARG A 112 -41.00 2.79 18.25
C ARG A 112 -41.97 2.52 19.40
N SER A 113 -41.50 1.99 20.53
CA SER A 113 -42.28 1.88 21.77
C SER A 113 -42.33 3.21 22.52
N ALA A 114 -42.87 4.25 21.88
CA ALA A 114 -43.36 5.43 22.60
C ALA A 114 -44.66 5.12 23.39
N ALA A 115 -45.22 3.92 23.16
CA ALA A 115 -46.39 3.42 23.85
C ALA A 115 -45.99 2.17 24.68
N PRO A 116 -46.06 2.20 26.02
CA PRO A 116 -45.62 1.12 26.91
C PRO A 116 -46.47 -0.16 26.81
N ASP A 117 -47.50 -0.18 25.96
CA ASP A 117 -48.47 -1.25 25.75
C ASP A 117 -48.16 -2.15 24.55
N LYS A 118 -47.18 -1.81 23.69
CA LYS A 118 -46.79 -2.64 22.54
C LYS A 118 -45.51 -3.44 22.81
N PRO A 119 -45.49 -4.77 22.61
CA PRO A 119 -44.30 -5.59 22.83
C PRO A 119 -43.18 -5.21 21.86
N ASN A 120 -41.96 -5.12 22.39
CA ASN A 120 -40.72 -4.82 21.64
C ASN A 120 -40.22 -6.05 20.86
N SER A 121 -41.05 -6.53 19.94
CA SER A 121 -40.73 -7.69 19.10
C SER A 121 -40.34 -7.26 17.69
N PHE A 122 -39.20 -7.78 17.24
CA PHE A 122 -38.63 -7.51 15.93
C PHE A 122 -37.78 -8.70 15.47
N SER A 123 -37.43 -8.75 14.19
CA SER A 123 -36.63 -9.84 13.62
C SER A 123 -35.69 -9.38 12.55
N LEU A 124 -34.61 -10.14 12.36
CA LEU A 124 -33.67 -10.02 11.27
C LEU A 124 -33.84 -11.26 10.38
N ALA A 125 -34.55 -11.11 9.26
CA ALA A 125 -34.72 -12.18 8.29
C ALA A 125 -33.64 -12.10 7.21
N ARG A 126 -32.97 -13.24 6.96
CA ARG A 126 -31.89 -13.41 5.96
C ARG A 126 -31.99 -14.78 5.31
N GLY A 127 -31.18 -15.02 4.28
CA GLY A 127 -31.16 -16.32 3.58
C GLY A 127 -30.84 -17.50 4.49
N ALA A 128 -29.97 -17.32 5.49
CA ALA A 128 -29.58 -18.36 6.43
C ALA A 128 -30.64 -18.67 7.51
N GLY A 129 -31.64 -17.79 7.70
CA GLY A 129 -32.67 -17.95 8.71
C GLY A 129 -33.19 -16.63 9.26
N VAL A 130 -34.02 -16.74 10.30
CA VAL A 130 -34.68 -15.61 10.95
C VAL A 130 -34.25 -15.53 12.41
N LEU A 131 -33.55 -14.44 12.76
CA LEU A 131 -33.22 -14.11 14.15
C LEU A 131 -34.33 -13.24 14.73
N ARG A 132 -35.15 -13.81 15.61
CA ARG A 132 -36.28 -13.16 16.29
C ARG A 132 -35.89 -12.69 17.67
N PHE A 133 -36.33 -11.48 18.01
CA PHE A 133 -36.19 -10.85 19.31
C PHE A 133 -37.58 -10.74 19.92
N ASP A 134 -37.86 -11.57 20.92
CA ASP A 134 -39.14 -11.59 21.61
C ASP A 134 -39.10 -10.61 22.81
N ALA A 135 -40.25 -10.05 23.19
CA ALA A 135 -40.33 -9.18 24.36
C ALA A 135 -40.08 -9.98 25.66
N ASP A 136 -39.55 -9.32 26.69
CA ASP A 136 -39.40 -9.90 28.03
C ASP A 136 -40.76 -10.38 28.56
N PRO A 137 -40.88 -11.63 29.04
CA PRO A 137 -42.13 -12.16 29.59
C PRO A 137 -42.67 -11.37 30.79
N ASP A 138 -41.79 -10.70 31.54
CA ASP A 138 -42.18 -9.85 32.68
C ASP A 138 -42.48 -8.39 32.25
N GLY A 139 -42.52 -8.12 30.95
CA GLY A 139 -42.78 -6.79 30.40
C GLY A 139 -41.64 -5.78 30.58
N LYS A 140 -40.43 -6.24 30.95
CA LYS A 140 -39.29 -5.33 31.10
C LYS A 140 -38.86 -4.80 29.72
N PRO A 141 -38.70 -3.48 29.57
CA PRO A 141 -38.34 -2.91 28.28
C PRO A 141 -36.92 -3.32 27.87
N TRP A 142 -36.71 -3.40 26.56
CA TRP A 142 -35.38 -3.45 25.92
C TRP A 142 -34.53 -4.68 26.26
N LYS A 143 -35.18 -5.79 26.55
CA LYS A 143 -34.56 -7.11 26.68
C LYS A 143 -35.61 -8.19 26.45
N GLY A 144 -35.15 -9.42 26.34
CA GLY A 144 -36.01 -10.59 26.24
C GLY A 144 -35.27 -11.81 25.69
N PRO A 145 -35.99 -12.90 25.41
CA PRO A 145 -35.41 -14.05 24.73
C PRO A 145 -35.24 -13.76 23.23
N PHE A 146 -34.20 -14.33 22.62
CA PHE A 146 -34.11 -14.40 21.16
C PHE A 146 -34.16 -15.86 20.69
N ARG A 147 -34.61 -16.05 19.46
CA ARG A 147 -34.58 -17.34 18.75
C ARG A 147 -34.11 -17.15 17.33
N LEU A 148 -33.13 -17.94 16.92
CA LEU A 148 -32.66 -18.07 15.56
C LEU A 148 -33.22 -19.37 14.98
N GLU A 149 -34.18 -19.23 14.07
CA GLU A 149 -34.77 -20.29 13.27
C GLU A 149 -34.00 -20.38 11.95
N LEU A 150 -33.30 -21.48 11.72
CA LEU A 150 -32.53 -21.69 10.49
C LEU A 150 -33.46 -22.04 9.34
N ASP A 151 -33.16 -21.55 8.13
CA ASP A 151 -33.80 -22.06 6.93
C ASP A 151 -33.30 -23.50 6.66
N PRO A 152 -34.18 -24.52 6.57
CA PRO A 152 -33.75 -25.90 6.42
C PRO A 152 -33.00 -26.18 5.12
N ALA A 153 -33.36 -25.52 4.02
CA ALA A 153 -32.72 -25.74 2.72
C ALA A 153 -31.31 -25.12 2.72
N TYR A 154 -31.19 -23.88 3.20
CA TYR A 154 -29.89 -23.24 3.41
C TYR A 154 -29.01 -24.07 4.34
N ALA A 155 -29.54 -24.53 5.48
CA ALA A 155 -28.75 -25.24 6.48
C ALA A 155 -28.22 -26.59 5.94
N ALA A 156 -29.06 -27.33 5.21
CA ALA A 156 -28.66 -28.57 4.57
C ALA A 156 -27.59 -28.34 3.50
N GLU A 157 -27.76 -27.31 2.67
CA GLU A 157 -26.79 -27.01 1.61
C GLU A 157 -25.47 -26.49 2.19
N ALA A 158 -25.49 -25.53 3.11
CA ALA A 158 -24.29 -24.98 3.74
C ALA A 158 -23.45 -26.07 4.42
N ALA A 159 -24.10 -27.04 5.09
CA ALA A 159 -23.43 -28.19 5.71
C ALA A 159 -22.73 -29.11 4.68
N SER A 160 -23.19 -29.12 3.42
CA SER A 160 -22.54 -29.88 2.34
C SER A 160 -21.39 -29.11 1.66
N LEU A 161 -21.40 -27.77 1.75
CA LEU A 161 -20.45 -26.89 1.09
C LEU A 161 -19.16 -26.70 1.88
N VAL A 162 -19.26 -26.61 3.21
CA VAL A 162 -18.11 -26.44 4.10
C VAL A 162 -17.64 -27.77 4.69
N SER A 163 -16.41 -27.79 5.19
CA SER A 163 -15.85 -28.89 5.98
C SER A 163 -16.01 -28.63 7.48
N GLY A 164 -16.16 -29.71 8.24
CA GLY A 164 -16.31 -29.66 9.70
C GLY A 164 -17.75 -29.42 10.15
N GLU A 165 -17.92 -29.35 11.47
CA GLU A 165 -19.23 -29.16 12.09
C GLU A 165 -19.63 -27.68 12.13
N LEU A 166 -20.88 -27.39 11.78
CA LEU A 166 -21.45 -26.05 11.89
C LEU A 166 -22.01 -25.81 13.28
N THR A 167 -21.25 -25.07 14.09
CA THR A 167 -21.60 -24.64 15.44
C THR A 167 -22.72 -23.59 15.45
N PRO A 168 -23.38 -23.37 16.59
CA PRO A 168 -24.34 -22.27 16.74
C PRO A 168 -23.75 -20.89 16.42
N GLU A 169 -22.45 -20.72 16.65
CA GLU A 169 -21.71 -19.49 16.34
C GLU A 169 -21.63 -19.24 14.83
N HIS A 170 -21.34 -20.29 14.04
CA HIS A 170 -21.32 -20.19 12.58
C HIS A 170 -22.68 -19.79 12.02
N TRP A 171 -23.77 -20.38 12.52
CA TRP A 171 -25.12 -20.03 12.09
C TRP A 171 -25.52 -18.61 12.46
N MET A 172 -25.16 -18.18 13.68
CA MET A 172 -25.35 -16.79 14.09
C MET A 172 -24.57 -15.84 13.17
N ALA A 173 -23.31 -16.17 12.85
CA ALA A 173 -22.50 -15.40 11.92
C ALA A 173 -23.13 -15.36 10.51
N PHE A 174 -23.59 -16.48 9.96
CA PHE A 174 -24.20 -16.52 8.64
C PHE A 174 -25.45 -15.63 8.51
N VAL A 175 -26.28 -15.55 9.57
CA VAL A 175 -27.44 -14.64 9.57
C VAL A 175 -27.01 -13.19 9.76
N VAL A 176 -26.17 -12.90 10.75
CA VAL A 176 -25.79 -11.52 11.07
C VAL A 176 -24.92 -10.89 9.97
N ASP A 177 -24.08 -11.69 9.30
CA ASP A 177 -23.19 -11.27 8.21
C ASP A 177 -23.86 -11.33 6.83
N ASP A 178 -25.13 -11.76 6.77
CA ASP A 178 -25.89 -11.98 5.53
C ASP A 178 -25.10 -12.83 4.51
N VAL A 179 -24.57 -13.96 4.98
CA VAL A 179 -23.83 -14.90 4.13
C VAL A 179 -24.83 -15.60 3.22
N ARG A 180 -24.73 -15.33 1.92
CA ARG A 180 -25.59 -15.97 0.93
C ARG A 180 -25.09 -17.37 0.64
N ILE A 181 -25.99 -18.28 0.27
CA ILE A 181 -25.58 -19.66 -0.03
C ILE A 181 -24.64 -19.70 -1.25
N GLU A 182 -24.82 -18.80 -2.20
CA GLU A 182 -23.91 -18.59 -3.35
C GLU A 182 -22.50 -18.19 -2.92
N ASP A 183 -22.37 -17.44 -1.82
CA ASP A 183 -21.08 -16.99 -1.30
C ASP A 183 -20.25 -18.19 -0.80
N LEU A 184 -20.91 -19.25 -0.33
CA LEU A 184 -20.28 -20.54 0.03
C LEU A 184 -20.10 -21.44 -1.20
N ARG A 185 -21.11 -21.52 -2.07
CA ARG A 185 -21.16 -22.43 -3.23
C ARG A 185 -20.03 -22.16 -4.21
N GLN A 186 -19.71 -20.89 -4.47
CA GLN A 186 -18.63 -20.51 -5.39
C GLN A 186 -17.27 -21.15 -5.06
N PHE A 187 -16.95 -21.34 -3.77
CA PHE A 187 -15.68 -21.94 -3.37
C PHE A 187 -15.69 -23.44 -3.66
N ARG A 188 -16.79 -24.12 -3.33
CA ARG A 188 -16.96 -25.55 -3.58
C ARG A 188 -16.92 -25.87 -5.07
N ASP A 189 -17.61 -25.08 -5.89
CA ASP A 189 -17.65 -25.23 -7.35
C ASP A 189 -16.26 -25.06 -7.97
N ALA A 190 -15.42 -24.21 -7.37
CA ALA A 190 -14.02 -24.04 -7.75
C ALA A 190 -13.08 -25.11 -7.18
N GLY A 191 -13.62 -26.15 -6.52
CA GLY A 191 -12.84 -27.22 -5.90
C GLY A 191 -12.13 -26.82 -4.59
N VAL A 192 -12.47 -25.65 -4.03
CA VAL A 192 -11.90 -25.14 -2.77
C VAL A 192 -12.85 -25.50 -1.62
N ILE A 193 -12.43 -26.45 -0.79
CA ILE A 193 -13.18 -26.86 0.39
C ILE A 193 -12.65 -26.06 1.59
N LEU A 194 -13.50 -25.19 2.15
CA LEU A 194 -13.17 -24.36 3.30
C LEU A 194 -13.82 -24.90 4.57
N THR A 195 -13.22 -24.60 5.72
CA THR A 195 -13.96 -24.66 7.00
C THR A 195 -14.97 -23.51 7.05
N ALA A 196 -15.95 -23.56 7.95
CA ALA A 196 -16.89 -22.46 8.13
C ALA A 196 -16.20 -21.15 8.56
N ASP A 197 -15.22 -21.24 9.46
CA ASP A 197 -14.37 -20.11 9.87
C ASP A 197 -13.61 -19.51 8.68
N ASP A 198 -12.99 -20.36 7.86
CA ASP A 198 -12.25 -19.91 6.68
C ASP A 198 -13.15 -19.30 5.62
N ALA A 199 -14.35 -19.86 5.41
CA ALA A 199 -15.35 -19.31 4.50
C ALA A 199 -15.80 -17.91 4.97
N LEU A 200 -16.11 -17.73 6.25
CA LEU A 200 -16.41 -16.43 6.83
C LEU A 200 -15.27 -15.44 6.60
N ARG A 201 -14.03 -15.82 6.90
CA ARG A 201 -12.87 -14.94 6.70
C ARG A 201 -12.65 -14.58 5.23
N ALA A 202 -12.80 -15.54 4.32
CA ALA A 202 -12.67 -15.33 2.88
C ALA A 202 -13.75 -14.38 2.36
N ILE A 203 -15.01 -14.59 2.75
CA ILE A 203 -16.14 -13.74 2.37
C ILE A 203 -15.96 -12.32 2.90
N HIS A 204 -15.55 -12.15 4.16
CA HIS A 204 -15.27 -10.84 4.73
C HIS A 204 -14.13 -10.11 4.03
N ALA A 205 -13.09 -10.83 3.62
CA ALA A 205 -12.01 -10.25 2.82
C ALA A 205 -12.47 -9.89 1.39
N GLY A 206 -13.61 -10.42 0.93
CA GLY A 206 -14.05 -10.33 -0.46
C GLY A 206 -13.22 -11.20 -1.40
N LEU A 207 -12.67 -12.30 -0.89
CA LEU A 207 -11.92 -13.27 -1.67
C LEU A 207 -12.86 -14.00 -2.64
N THR A 208 -12.41 -14.22 -3.87
CA THR A 208 -13.19 -14.93 -4.90
C THR A 208 -12.36 -16.06 -5.52
N PRO A 209 -13.00 -17.12 -6.06
CA PRO A 209 -12.33 -18.14 -6.84
C PRO A 209 -11.47 -17.58 -7.99
N ASP A 210 -11.98 -16.59 -8.72
CA ASP A 210 -11.26 -15.94 -9.83
C ASP A 210 -9.97 -15.26 -9.37
N TYR A 211 -9.99 -14.61 -8.21
CA TYR A 211 -8.78 -14.01 -7.63
C TYR A 211 -7.71 -15.08 -7.33
N MET A 212 -8.13 -16.20 -6.74
CA MET A 212 -7.22 -17.30 -6.41
C MET A 212 -6.67 -17.99 -7.67
N ALA A 213 -7.53 -18.21 -8.67
CA ALA A 213 -7.16 -18.77 -9.95
C ALA A 213 -6.16 -17.87 -10.68
N ALA A 214 -6.43 -16.57 -10.80
CA ALA A 214 -5.54 -15.63 -11.48
C ALA A 214 -4.13 -15.60 -10.87
N LEU A 215 -4.01 -15.66 -9.54
CA LEU A 215 -2.71 -15.70 -8.86
C LEU A 215 -1.99 -17.04 -9.08
N ARG A 216 -2.71 -18.15 -8.97
CA ARG A 216 -2.16 -19.49 -9.24
C ARG A 216 -1.68 -19.64 -10.68
N ASP A 217 -2.47 -19.16 -11.65
CA ASP A 217 -2.17 -19.23 -13.08
C ASP A 217 -0.97 -18.35 -13.45
N ALA A 218 -0.71 -17.28 -12.69
CA ALA A 218 0.53 -16.51 -12.78
C ALA A 218 1.73 -17.19 -12.09
N GLY A 219 1.55 -18.35 -11.47
CA GLY A 219 2.60 -19.11 -10.82
C GLY A 219 2.90 -18.66 -9.38
N TYR A 220 1.95 -18.03 -8.70
CA TYR A 220 2.03 -17.85 -7.25
C TYR A 220 1.47 -19.08 -6.51
N SER A 221 2.01 -19.35 -5.32
CA SER A 221 1.56 -20.42 -4.43
C SER A 221 1.34 -19.89 -3.03
N PHE A 222 0.39 -18.95 -2.89
CA PHE A 222 0.04 -18.37 -1.60
C PHE A 222 -0.89 -19.28 -0.81
N THR A 223 -0.73 -19.27 0.51
CA THR A 223 -1.66 -19.91 1.44
C THR A 223 -2.98 -19.13 1.51
N LEU A 224 -4.06 -19.78 1.98
CA LEU A 224 -5.34 -19.10 2.18
C LEU A 224 -5.23 -17.86 3.07
N ASN A 225 -4.44 -17.94 4.15
CA ASN A 225 -4.22 -16.81 5.06
C ASN A 225 -3.55 -15.62 4.35
N GLU A 226 -2.57 -15.89 3.48
CA GLU A 226 -1.91 -14.85 2.69
C GLU A 226 -2.84 -14.24 1.65
N LEU A 227 -3.68 -15.05 1.00
CA LEU A 227 -4.68 -14.58 0.05
C LEU A 227 -5.71 -13.66 0.71
N ILE A 228 -6.20 -14.06 1.90
CA ILE A 228 -7.10 -13.25 2.73
C ILE A 228 -6.42 -11.94 3.11
N ASP A 229 -5.19 -11.99 3.63
CA ASP A 229 -4.44 -10.80 4.06
C ASP A 229 -4.20 -9.82 2.89
N MET A 230 -3.73 -10.32 1.75
CA MET A 230 -3.53 -9.54 0.53
C MET A 230 -4.82 -8.86 0.09
N LYS A 231 -5.93 -9.61 0.03
CA LYS A 231 -7.22 -9.08 -0.43
C LYS A 231 -7.78 -8.05 0.54
N SER A 232 -7.73 -8.31 1.85
CA SER A 232 -8.14 -7.37 2.90
C SER A 232 -7.31 -6.08 2.88
N GLN A 233 -6.06 -6.15 2.44
CA GLN A 233 -5.16 -5.00 2.30
C GLN A 233 -5.18 -4.35 0.90
N GLY A 234 -6.15 -4.72 0.06
CA GLY A 234 -6.41 -4.05 -1.22
C GLY A 234 -5.44 -4.44 -2.35
N VAL A 235 -4.73 -5.55 -2.22
CA VAL A 235 -3.91 -6.12 -3.31
C VAL A 235 -4.81 -6.84 -4.30
N SER A 236 -4.95 -6.30 -5.51
CA SER A 236 -5.71 -6.94 -6.60
C SER A 236 -4.89 -8.04 -7.29
N ALA A 237 -5.58 -8.99 -7.93
CA ALA A 237 -4.93 -10.02 -8.73
C ALA A 237 -4.11 -9.39 -9.86
N ASP A 238 -4.70 -8.45 -10.61
CA ASP A 238 -4.00 -7.73 -11.69
C ASP A 238 -2.70 -7.08 -11.26
N TYR A 239 -2.65 -6.52 -10.05
CA TYR A 239 -1.43 -5.92 -9.52
C TYR A 239 -0.33 -6.97 -9.31
N ALA A 240 -0.64 -8.04 -8.57
CA ALA A 240 0.31 -9.10 -8.27
C ALA A 240 0.76 -9.87 -9.53
N VAL A 241 -0.18 -10.20 -10.43
CA VAL A 241 0.09 -10.78 -11.74
C VAL A 241 0.95 -9.84 -12.58
N GLY A 242 0.66 -8.54 -12.55
CA GLY A 242 1.44 -7.51 -13.21
C GLY A 242 2.89 -7.48 -12.71
N MET A 243 3.13 -7.56 -11.40
CA MET A 243 4.48 -7.64 -10.83
C MET A 243 5.21 -8.92 -11.28
N LYS A 244 4.51 -10.06 -11.31
CA LYS A 244 5.06 -11.33 -11.81
C LYS A 244 5.42 -11.28 -13.29
N ARG A 245 4.59 -10.64 -14.11
CA ARG A 245 4.86 -10.41 -15.55
C ARG A 245 6.02 -9.43 -15.79
N ALA A 246 6.17 -8.44 -14.91
CA ALA A 246 7.38 -7.63 -14.84
C ALA A 246 8.58 -8.46 -14.34
N GLY A 247 8.42 -9.75 -14.05
CA GLY A 247 9.45 -10.68 -13.61
C GLY A 247 10.02 -10.34 -12.24
N TYR A 248 9.16 -9.87 -11.34
CA TYR A 248 9.40 -9.86 -9.90
C TYR A 248 8.61 -10.98 -9.25
N ASP A 249 9.22 -11.72 -8.35
CA ASP A 249 8.56 -12.81 -7.60
C ASP A 249 8.46 -12.44 -6.12
N PHE A 250 7.54 -11.52 -5.82
CA PHE A 250 7.37 -11.00 -4.47
C PHE A 250 6.47 -11.92 -3.64
N THR A 251 6.81 -12.03 -2.36
CA THR A 251 5.96 -12.66 -1.34
C THR A 251 4.68 -11.86 -1.13
N ALA A 252 3.67 -12.48 -0.50
CA ALA A 252 2.41 -11.81 -0.15
C ALA A 252 2.65 -10.53 0.67
N LYS A 253 3.56 -10.60 1.67
CA LYS A 253 3.92 -9.45 2.52
C LYS A 253 4.58 -8.32 1.74
N GLU A 254 5.46 -8.64 0.80
CA GLU A 254 6.10 -7.64 -0.06
C GLU A 254 5.10 -6.99 -1.02
N LEU A 255 4.19 -7.75 -1.61
CA LEU A 255 3.13 -7.21 -2.47
C LEU A 255 2.21 -6.25 -1.71
N VAL A 256 1.82 -6.62 -0.49
CA VAL A 256 1.09 -5.74 0.43
C VAL A 256 1.91 -4.48 0.72
N HIS A 257 3.17 -4.63 1.13
CA HIS A 257 4.03 -3.50 1.45
C HIS A 257 4.17 -2.52 0.27
N LEU A 258 4.49 -3.03 -0.92
CA LEU A 258 4.61 -2.24 -2.15
C LEU A 258 3.31 -1.51 -2.50
N LYS A 259 2.16 -2.18 -2.35
CA LYS A 259 0.85 -1.58 -2.59
C LYS A 259 0.58 -0.42 -1.64
N TRP A 260 0.86 -0.58 -0.35
CA TRP A 260 0.72 0.46 0.67
C TRP A 260 1.65 1.66 0.43
N GLN A 261 2.87 1.39 -0.03
CA GLN A 261 3.85 2.43 -0.39
C GLN A 261 3.58 3.05 -1.77
N GLY A 262 2.48 2.66 -2.43
CA GLY A 262 2.04 3.20 -3.71
C GLY A 262 2.95 2.83 -4.89
N VAL A 263 3.81 1.82 -4.78
CA VAL A 263 4.63 1.33 -5.90
C VAL A 263 3.71 0.66 -6.91
N THR A 264 3.69 1.20 -8.13
CA THR A 264 2.85 0.69 -9.23
C THR A 264 3.62 -0.35 -10.04
N THR A 265 2.88 -1.25 -10.70
CA THR A 265 3.47 -2.19 -11.67
C THR A 265 4.25 -1.46 -12.76
N SER A 266 3.73 -0.35 -13.29
CA SER A 266 4.41 0.47 -14.31
C SER A 266 5.76 1.02 -13.84
N TYR A 267 5.88 1.40 -12.56
CA TYR A 267 7.14 1.87 -12.00
C TYR A 267 8.15 0.73 -11.88
N ALA A 268 7.74 -0.43 -11.36
CA ALA A 268 8.59 -1.60 -11.23
C ALA A 268 9.06 -2.13 -12.60
N THR A 269 8.16 -2.18 -13.59
CA THR A 269 8.49 -2.53 -14.98
C THR A 269 9.50 -1.54 -15.57
N GLY A 270 9.25 -0.23 -15.46
CA GLY A 270 10.17 0.77 -16.02
C GLY A 270 11.56 0.75 -15.36
N MET A 271 11.66 0.43 -14.06
CA MET A 271 12.96 0.20 -13.42
C MET A 271 13.68 -1.02 -13.98
N LYS A 272 12.94 -2.11 -14.24
CA LYS A 272 13.51 -3.31 -14.85
C LYS A 272 13.97 -3.08 -16.28
N GLU A 273 13.18 -2.37 -17.08
CA GLU A 273 13.55 -1.96 -18.44
C GLU A 273 14.78 -1.06 -18.46
N ALA A 274 14.97 -0.25 -17.41
CA ALA A 274 16.20 0.52 -17.20
C ALA A 274 17.41 -0.34 -16.79
N GLY A 275 17.24 -1.66 -16.61
CA GLY A 275 18.28 -2.61 -16.24
C GLY A 275 18.40 -2.90 -14.75
N TYR A 276 17.42 -2.49 -13.93
CA TYR A 276 17.46 -2.65 -12.48
C TYR A 276 16.53 -3.77 -12.00
N HIS A 277 17.10 -4.84 -11.44
CA HIS A 277 16.35 -5.88 -10.75
C HIS A 277 16.38 -5.59 -9.25
N LEU A 278 15.31 -5.00 -8.75
CA LEU A 278 15.25 -4.41 -7.41
C LEU A 278 14.46 -5.27 -6.43
N ALA A 279 14.92 -5.31 -5.18
CA ALA A 279 14.10 -5.81 -4.08
C ALA A 279 12.93 -4.86 -3.80
N ALA A 280 11.91 -5.34 -3.07
CA ALA A 280 10.74 -4.53 -2.74
C ALA A 280 11.12 -3.21 -2.03
N GLU A 281 12.03 -3.28 -1.05
CA GLU A 281 12.51 -2.12 -0.30
C GLU A 281 13.22 -1.09 -1.18
N ASP A 282 14.01 -1.54 -2.18
CA ASP A 282 14.70 -0.62 -3.09
C ASP A 282 13.72 0.10 -4.03
N LEU A 283 12.66 -0.60 -4.50
CA LEU A 283 11.59 0.02 -5.28
C LEU A 283 10.87 1.11 -4.48
N VAL A 284 10.56 0.82 -3.21
CA VAL A 284 9.94 1.77 -2.29
C VAL A 284 10.86 2.97 -2.08
N ASN A 285 12.12 2.72 -1.73
CA ASN A 285 13.08 3.78 -1.45
C ASN A 285 13.28 4.68 -2.66
N LEU A 286 13.59 4.13 -3.85
CA LEU A 286 13.74 4.93 -5.07
C LEU A 286 12.51 5.79 -5.39
N LYS A 287 11.30 5.22 -5.22
CA LYS A 287 10.05 5.94 -5.47
C LYS A 287 9.89 7.10 -4.50
N TRP A 288 10.08 6.85 -3.20
CA TRP A 288 9.98 7.86 -2.15
C TRP A 288 11.01 8.99 -2.31
N GLN A 289 12.22 8.65 -2.76
CA GLN A 289 13.28 9.63 -3.03
C GLN A 289 13.10 10.37 -4.37
N GLY A 290 12.03 10.08 -5.12
CA GLY A 290 11.70 10.79 -6.36
C GLY A 290 12.58 10.41 -7.55
N VAL A 291 13.20 9.23 -7.53
CA VAL A 291 13.93 8.69 -8.69
C VAL A 291 12.91 8.13 -9.68
N SER A 292 12.79 8.75 -10.85
CA SER A 292 11.92 8.29 -11.92
C SER A 292 12.56 7.15 -12.73
N THR A 293 11.72 6.33 -13.35
CA THR A 293 12.17 5.29 -14.31
C THR A 293 12.95 5.90 -15.47
N SER A 294 12.54 7.09 -15.96
CA SER A 294 13.26 7.84 -17.00
C SER A 294 14.65 8.31 -16.59
N TYR A 295 14.85 8.65 -15.31
CA TYR A 295 16.15 9.04 -14.79
C TYR A 295 17.09 7.83 -14.72
N ALA A 296 16.60 6.71 -14.17
CA ALA A 296 17.34 5.46 -14.11
C ALA A 296 17.71 4.94 -15.52
N ALA A 297 16.73 4.97 -16.44
CA ALA A 297 16.95 4.60 -17.84
C ALA A 297 17.97 5.51 -18.53
N GLY A 298 17.87 6.83 -18.32
CA GLY A 298 18.84 7.78 -18.89
C GLY A 298 20.28 7.57 -18.39
N MET A 299 20.46 7.18 -17.13
CA MET A 299 21.78 6.78 -16.62
C MET A 299 22.27 5.47 -17.25
N SER A 300 21.38 4.50 -17.40
CA SER A 300 21.68 3.21 -18.06
C SER A 300 22.09 3.39 -19.52
N THR A 301 21.32 4.16 -20.29
CA THR A 301 21.62 4.54 -21.68
C THR A 301 22.93 5.32 -21.82
N ALA A 302 23.28 6.14 -20.82
CA ALA A 302 24.58 6.81 -20.77
C ALA A 302 25.76 5.83 -20.54
N GLY A 303 25.50 4.54 -20.31
CA GLY A 303 26.52 3.53 -20.05
C GLY A 303 26.93 3.43 -18.58
N TYR A 304 26.05 3.84 -17.65
CA TYR A 304 26.25 3.68 -16.21
C TYR A 304 25.29 2.65 -15.61
N SER A 305 25.84 1.71 -14.85
CA SER A 305 25.07 0.81 -13.99
C SER A 305 25.32 1.20 -12.53
N PHE A 306 24.53 2.16 -12.06
CA PHE A 306 24.65 2.69 -10.70
C PHE A 306 23.83 1.84 -9.72
N THR A 307 24.16 1.87 -8.43
CA THR A 307 23.29 1.24 -7.42
C THR A 307 22.05 2.11 -7.17
N PRO A 308 20.98 1.58 -6.55
CA PRO A 308 19.83 2.40 -6.13
C PRO A 308 20.26 3.59 -5.27
N LYS A 309 21.21 3.39 -4.36
CA LYS A 309 21.78 4.45 -3.52
C LYS A 309 22.44 5.54 -4.36
N ASP A 310 23.24 5.15 -5.35
CA ASP A 310 23.93 6.10 -6.22
C ASP A 310 22.96 6.93 -7.06
N LEU A 311 21.87 6.31 -7.56
CA LEU A 311 20.82 7.05 -8.27
C LEU A 311 20.14 8.09 -7.40
N ILE A 312 19.86 7.75 -6.13
CA ILE A 312 19.31 8.68 -5.14
C ILE A 312 20.28 9.84 -4.93
N ASP A 313 21.54 9.52 -4.63
CA ASP A 313 22.57 10.51 -4.34
C ASP A 313 22.74 11.45 -5.56
N LEU A 314 22.89 10.93 -6.79
CA LEU A 314 22.99 11.74 -8.01
C LEU A 314 21.75 12.61 -8.26
N LYS A 315 20.56 12.07 -8.04
CA LYS A 315 19.29 12.78 -8.23
C LYS A 315 19.16 13.95 -7.25
N TRP A 316 19.48 13.71 -5.98
CA TRP A 316 19.45 14.70 -4.91
C TRP A 316 20.49 15.80 -5.11
N GLN A 317 21.69 15.46 -5.59
CA GLN A 317 22.73 16.43 -5.89
C GLN A 317 22.53 17.15 -7.23
N GLY A 318 21.44 16.84 -7.96
CA GLY A 318 21.06 17.56 -9.17
C GLY A 318 21.94 17.26 -10.38
N VAL A 319 22.50 16.04 -10.47
CA VAL A 319 23.26 15.59 -11.65
C VAL A 319 22.27 15.10 -12.72
N PRO A 320 22.12 15.80 -13.86
CA PRO A 320 21.21 15.36 -14.92
C PRO A 320 21.84 14.21 -15.73
N THR A 321 21.00 13.36 -16.32
CA THR A 321 21.43 12.24 -17.17
C THR A 321 22.26 12.72 -18.38
N SER A 322 21.94 13.88 -18.95
CA SER A 322 22.69 14.50 -20.06
C SER A 322 24.12 14.88 -19.68
N TYR A 323 24.37 15.23 -18.41
CA TYR A 323 25.73 15.53 -17.94
C TYR A 323 26.56 14.24 -17.84
N ALA A 324 25.98 13.17 -17.27
CA ALA A 324 26.63 11.88 -17.21
C ALA A 324 26.91 11.32 -18.61
N ALA A 325 25.94 11.40 -19.53
CA ALA A 325 26.08 11.02 -20.94
C ALA A 325 27.21 11.81 -21.63
N GLY A 326 27.23 13.14 -21.50
CA GLY A 326 28.28 13.95 -22.10
C GLY A 326 29.67 13.67 -21.53
N MET A 327 29.79 13.25 -20.27
CA MET A 327 31.07 12.77 -19.72
C MET A 327 31.49 11.44 -20.34
N ARG A 328 30.55 10.51 -20.58
CA ARG A 328 30.81 9.24 -21.26
C ARG A 328 31.20 9.41 -22.72
N GLU A 329 30.50 10.28 -23.44
CA GLU A 329 30.83 10.68 -24.81
C GLU A 329 32.22 11.33 -24.90
N ALA A 330 32.62 12.09 -23.87
CA ALA A 330 33.98 12.64 -23.76
C ALA A 330 35.05 11.58 -23.45
N GLY A 331 34.68 10.31 -23.29
CA GLY A 331 35.59 9.20 -22.99
C GLY A 331 35.94 9.07 -21.50
N TYR A 332 35.07 9.56 -20.60
CA TYR A 332 35.23 9.41 -19.15
C TYR A 332 34.12 8.54 -18.54
N GLY A 333 34.52 7.62 -17.65
CA GLY A 333 33.62 6.76 -16.90
C GLY A 333 33.70 7.01 -15.41
N PHE A 334 33.22 8.18 -14.96
CA PHE A 334 33.37 8.63 -13.58
C PHE A 334 32.37 7.95 -12.62
N ALA A 335 32.82 7.71 -11.40
CA ALA A 335 31.97 7.23 -10.32
C ALA A 335 30.92 8.30 -9.92
N PRO A 336 29.82 7.92 -9.22
CA PRO A 336 28.75 8.84 -8.84
C PRO A 336 29.25 10.09 -8.10
N ARG A 337 30.12 9.92 -7.10
CA ARG A 337 30.71 11.04 -6.34
C ARG A 337 31.54 11.97 -7.20
N GLU A 338 32.29 11.43 -8.16
CA GLU A 338 33.11 12.22 -9.06
C GLU A 338 32.25 13.05 -10.03
N LEU A 339 31.14 12.49 -10.53
CA LEU A 339 30.17 13.24 -11.34
C LEU A 339 29.54 14.39 -10.54
N ILE A 340 29.21 14.14 -9.27
CA ILE A 340 28.69 15.17 -8.35
C ILE A 340 29.71 16.28 -8.17
N ASP A 341 30.95 15.94 -7.81
CA ASP A 341 32.02 16.89 -7.57
C ASP A 341 32.30 17.74 -8.81
N LEU A 342 32.49 17.12 -9.98
CA LEU A 342 32.72 17.82 -11.24
C LEU A 342 31.56 18.78 -11.58
N LYS A 343 30.31 18.34 -11.37
CA LYS A 343 29.12 19.14 -11.66
C LYS A 343 29.00 20.35 -10.72
N TRP A 344 29.32 20.17 -9.44
CA TRP A 344 29.32 21.22 -8.43
C TRP A 344 30.45 22.23 -8.65
N GLN A 345 31.62 21.76 -9.06
CA GLN A 345 32.77 22.61 -9.37
C GLN A 345 32.67 23.29 -10.75
N GLY A 346 31.57 23.10 -11.48
CA GLY A 346 31.33 23.78 -12.75
C GLY A 346 32.19 23.30 -13.90
N VAL A 347 32.70 22.07 -13.84
CA VAL A 347 33.39 21.43 -14.96
C VAL A 347 32.32 20.97 -15.96
N SER A 348 32.31 21.55 -17.17
CA SER A 348 31.38 21.17 -18.23
C SER A 348 31.85 19.92 -18.98
N THR A 349 30.91 19.20 -19.60
CA THR A 349 31.22 18.06 -20.48
C THR A 349 32.08 18.49 -21.67
N SER A 350 31.81 19.67 -22.24
CA SER A 350 32.62 20.26 -23.32
C SER A 350 34.06 20.58 -22.92
N TYR A 351 34.27 20.97 -21.66
CA TYR A 351 35.61 21.21 -21.12
C TYR A 351 36.39 19.90 -21.01
N ALA A 352 35.79 18.87 -20.41
CA ALA A 352 36.39 17.54 -20.30
C ALA A 352 36.68 16.92 -21.68
N ALA A 353 35.72 17.03 -22.61
CA ALA A 353 35.88 16.57 -23.99
C ALA A 353 37.05 17.27 -24.70
N GLY A 354 37.17 18.60 -24.57
CA GLY A 354 38.28 19.34 -25.16
C GLY A 354 39.65 18.93 -24.60
N MET A 355 39.72 18.59 -23.31
CA MET A 355 40.95 18.03 -22.72
C MET A 355 41.28 16.65 -23.30
N LYS A 356 40.27 15.77 -23.44
CA LYS A 356 40.44 14.44 -24.04
C LYS A 356 40.87 14.52 -25.51
N GLN A 357 40.27 15.43 -26.27
CA GLN A 357 40.62 15.72 -27.68
C GLN A 357 42.05 16.25 -27.83
N ALA A 358 42.53 17.03 -26.86
CA ALA A 358 43.94 17.43 -26.80
C ALA A 358 44.89 16.27 -26.41
N GLY A 359 44.35 15.06 -26.23
CA GLY A 359 45.10 13.85 -25.90
C GLY A 359 45.32 13.64 -24.41
N TYR A 360 44.70 14.42 -23.52
CA TYR A 360 44.90 14.29 -22.08
C TYR A 360 43.77 13.49 -21.42
N ASP A 361 44.13 12.56 -20.55
CA ASP A 361 43.18 11.78 -19.75
C ASP A 361 43.27 12.20 -18.28
N PHE A 362 42.64 13.32 -17.95
CA PHE A 362 42.76 13.92 -16.62
C PHE A 362 41.80 13.27 -15.62
N THR A 363 42.26 13.11 -14.39
CA THR A 363 41.39 12.70 -13.29
C THR A 363 40.35 13.79 -12.97
N PRO A 364 39.26 13.49 -12.24
CA PRO A 364 38.32 14.52 -11.81
C PRO A 364 39.00 15.67 -11.04
N LYS A 365 39.97 15.34 -10.17
CA LYS A 365 40.74 16.33 -9.41
C LYS A 365 41.55 17.26 -10.32
N ASP A 366 42.18 16.70 -11.35
CA ASP A 366 42.95 17.47 -12.32
C ASP A 366 42.05 18.41 -13.12
N LEU A 367 40.90 17.93 -13.61
CA LEU A 367 39.94 18.75 -14.34
C LEU A 367 39.44 19.92 -13.49
N ILE A 368 39.15 19.69 -12.21
CA ILE A 368 38.73 20.74 -11.27
C ILE A 368 39.86 21.74 -11.05
N ALA A 369 41.08 21.27 -10.78
CA ALA A 369 42.23 22.13 -10.55
C ALA A 369 42.53 23.01 -11.78
N LEU A 370 42.58 22.44 -12.98
CA LEU A 370 42.80 23.16 -14.23
C LEU A 370 41.70 24.21 -14.46
N LYS A 371 40.44 23.84 -14.21
CA LYS A 371 39.29 24.73 -14.38
C LYS A 371 39.36 25.92 -13.41
N TRP A 372 39.65 25.68 -12.15
CA TRP A 372 39.81 26.72 -11.12
C TRP A 372 40.99 27.65 -11.41
N GLN A 373 42.07 27.10 -11.95
CA GLN A 373 43.22 27.88 -12.40
C GLN A 373 42.98 28.56 -13.75
N GLY A 374 41.77 28.50 -14.32
CA GLY A 374 41.40 29.19 -15.56
C GLY A 374 42.15 28.69 -16.79
N VAL A 375 42.65 27.44 -16.77
CA VAL A 375 43.26 26.79 -17.93
C VAL A 375 42.15 26.47 -18.93
N THR A 376 42.28 26.95 -20.17
CA THR A 376 41.32 26.69 -21.25
C THR A 376 41.69 25.45 -22.04
N THR A 377 40.72 24.85 -22.73
CA THR A 377 40.97 23.74 -23.67
C THR A 377 41.90 24.18 -24.81
N SER A 378 41.81 25.42 -25.28
CA SER A 378 42.72 25.99 -26.30
C SER A 378 44.17 26.13 -25.80
N TYR A 379 44.37 26.40 -24.51
CA TYR A 379 45.69 26.44 -23.88
C TYR A 379 46.33 25.05 -23.88
N VAL A 380 45.57 24.04 -23.45
CA VAL A 380 46.03 22.65 -23.40
C VAL A 380 46.25 22.08 -24.81
N ALA A 381 45.40 22.44 -25.78
CA ALA A 381 45.59 22.05 -27.17
C ALA A 381 46.91 22.60 -27.74
N ALA A 382 47.27 23.86 -27.46
CA ALA A 382 48.57 24.43 -27.86
C ALA A 382 49.76 23.73 -27.19
N LEU A 383 49.57 23.14 -26.01
CA LEU A 383 50.57 22.34 -25.31
C LEU A 383 50.62 20.88 -25.78
N SER A 384 49.67 20.42 -26.60
CA SER A 384 49.68 19.06 -27.13
C SER A 384 50.63 19.01 -28.34
N SER A 385 51.54 18.04 -28.36
CA SER A 385 52.40 17.76 -29.52
C SER A 385 52.35 16.26 -29.81
N PRO A 386 52.21 15.83 -31.08
CA PRO A 386 52.21 14.41 -31.44
C PRO A 386 53.45 13.65 -30.92
N ASP A 387 54.60 14.32 -30.90
CA ASP A 387 55.90 13.73 -30.55
C ASP A 387 56.43 14.19 -29.18
N GLY A 388 55.66 15.02 -28.45
CA GLY A 388 56.08 15.59 -27.17
C GLY A 388 55.54 14.81 -25.97
N ALA A 389 56.32 14.76 -24.89
CA ALA A 389 55.81 14.26 -23.61
C ALA A 389 54.59 15.08 -23.16
N LYS A 390 53.53 14.39 -22.72
CA LYS A 390 52.33 15.00 -22.16
C LYS A 390 52.66 15.59 -20.79
N LEU A 391 52.32 16.86 -20.60
CA LEU A 391 52.49 17.53 -19.31
C LEU A 391 51.41 17.09 -18.32
N SER A 392 51.78 16.94 -17.06
CA SER A 392 50.82 16.75 -15.98
C SER A 392 49.96 18.00 -15.78
N ALA A 393 48.79 17.84 -15.13
CA ALA A 393 47.93 18.98 -14.80
C ALA A 393 48.66 20.06 -13.99
N ARG A 394 49.56 19.64 -13.08
CA ARG A 394 50.39 20.56 -12.28
C ARG A 394 51.34 21.39 -13.15
N GLU A 395 52.06 20.76 -14.07
CA GLU A 395 52.99 21.48 -14.97
C GLU A 395 52.24 22.46 -15.88
N ILE A 396 51.05 22.09 -16.36
CA ILE A 396 50.19 22.99 -17.16
C ILE A 396 49.77 24.21 -16.34
N ILE A 397 49.40 24.01 -15.07
CA ILE A 397 49.04 25.10 -14.15
C ILE A 397 50.24 26.03 -13.91
N GLU A 398 51.42 25.48 -13.65
CA GLU A 398 52.65 26.25 -13.42
C GLU A 398 53.04 27.09 -14.66
N LEU A 399 52.96 26.51 -15.87
CA LEU A 399 53.19 27.25 -17.12
C LEU A 399 52.19 28.39 -17.32
N ARG A 400 50.92 28.17 -16.97
CA ARG A 400 49.91 29.24 -17.05
C ARG A 400 50.20 30.36 -16.05
N GLN A 401 50.57 30.00 -14.82
CA GLN A 401 50.85 30.97 -13.74
C GLN A 401 52.10 31.81 -14.03
N THR A 402 53.08 31.26 -14.76
CA THR A 402 54.26 32.01 -15.22
C THR A 402 53.98 32.93 -16.41
N GLY A 403 52.74 32.98 -16.92
CA GLY A 403 52.31 33.90 -17.97
C GLY A 403 52.70 33.47 -19.39
N VAL A 404 53.14 32.21 -19.58
CA VAL A 404 53.46 31.68 -20.92
C VAL A 404 52.18 31.57 -21.74
N SER A 405 52.07 32.33 -22.83
CA SER A 405 50.88 32.35 -23.69
C SER A 405 50.81 31.14 -24.65
N PRO A 406 49.61 30.72 -25.09
CA PRO A 406 49.45 29.69 -26.13
C PRO A 406 50.22 29.97 -27.42
N GLU A 407 50.36 31.25 -27.79
CA GLU A 407 51.08 31.68 -28.99
C GLU A 407 52.58 31.48 -28.83
N THR A 408 53.13 31.80 -27.65
CA THR A 408 54.54 31.55 -27.33
C THR A 408 54.84 30.05 -27.38
N ILE A 409 53.95 29.22 -26.83
CA ILE A 409 54.09 27.75 -26.88
C ILE A 409 54.09 27.25 -28.31
N ARG A 410 53.13 27.69 -29.15
CA ARG A 410 53.06 27.32 -30.57
C ARG A 410 54.33 27.72 -31.33
N LYS A 411 54.85 28.92 -31.09
CA LYS A 411 56.13 29.39 -31.66
C LYS A 411 57.31 28.53 -31.25
N ILE A 412 57.43 28.18 -29.96
CA ILE A 412 58.52 27.34 -29.44
C ILE A 412 58.43 25.92 -30.02
N ARG A 413 57.22 25.38 -30.18
CA ARG A 413 56.99 24.01 -30.67
C ARG A 413 56.88 23.90 -32.19
N GLY A 414 57.08 24.98 -32.94
CA GLY A 414 57.03 24.97 -34.41
C GLY A 414 55.65 24.62 -34.99
N GLN A 415 54.59 24.70 -34.19
CA GLN A 415 53.21 24.50 -34.63
C GLN A 415 52.70 25.81 -35.24
N LYS A 416 52.47 25.83 -36.56
CA LYS A 416 51.95 26.99 -37.28
C LYS A 416 50.49 27.27 -36.95
#